data_AF-A0A0J0UTW2-F1
#
_entry.id   AF-A0A0J0UTW2-F1
#
_cell.length_a   1.000
_cell.length_b   1.000
_cell.length_c   1.000
_cell.angle_alpha   90.00
_cell.angle_beta   90.00
_cell.angle_gamma   90.00
#
_symmetry.space_group_name_H-M   'P 1'
#
loop_
_entity.id
_entity.type
_entity.pdbx_description
1 polymer ?
#
loop_
_entity_poly.entity_id
_entity_poly.type
_entity_poly.pdbx_seq_one_letter_code
_entity_poly.pdbx_strand_id
1 'polypeptide(L)'
;MTSADQVAKVSSTTRDPFLDVIRAFAMIAVIANHYLYTLLFRNQQGQFELVMLQENGNPWVSWPFIWELQAFFLPAAALSYSAALRTNWRVFIGRRVWRLLVPVVPLLIGLILLQVTTSAAGMGKCASWTTGLTCATAMPISPLWFLMVLVPLTIATPLLARAWRGPWRIVMPLVVVGFSLISDARWISTGSTIPLNDISVWLLVWFAGFAYAEGTLLRVRAVVWWRIVVGGSLVMVGMVVVGPYPPWIGSSPRTSMAALECVVGVSLLMALRSPLCRIRDRKFVDLCVRQVGDRVMGVFL
;
A
#
# COMPACT_ATOMS: atom_id res chain seq x y z
N MET A 1 6.43 -23.55 -33.70
CA MET A 1 5.67 -22.87 -32.63
C MET A 1 5.88 -23.65 -31.35
N THR A 2 6.76 -23.16 -30.47
CA THR A 2 7.24 -23.89 -29.30
C THR A 2 6.26 -23.77 -28.13
N SER A 3 6.27 -24.76 -27.24
CA SER A 3 5.42 -24.85 -26.03
C SER A 3 5.48 -23.59 -25.14
N ALA A 4 6.55 -22.78 -25.24
CA ALA A 4 6.69 -21.48 -24.56
C ALA A 4 5.63 -20.45 -24.98
N ASP A 5 5.22 -20.43 -26.26
CA ASP A 5 4.18 -19.51 -26.75
C ASP A 5 2.78 -19.92 -26.26
N GLN A 6 2.55 -21.21 -26.00
CA GLN A 6 1.31 -21.69 -25.39
C GLN A 6 1.23 -21.38 -23.89
N VAL A 7 2.33 -21.49 -23.15
CA VAL A 7 2.40 -21.08 -21.73
C VAL A 7 2.20 -19.56 -21.59
N ALA A 8 2.75 -18.76 -22.50
CA ALA A 8 2.53 -17.31 -22.53
C ALA A 8 1.07 -16.94 -22.84
N LYS A 9 0.39 -17.69 -23.72
CA LYS A 9 -1.00 -17.40 -24.12
C LYS A 9 -2.01 -17.74 -23.02
N VAL A 10 -1.81 -18.83 -22.28
CA VAL A 10 -2.69 -19.24 -21.16
C VAL A 10 -2.51 -18.33 -19.91
N SER A 11 -1.34 -17.71 -19.75
CA SER A 11 -1.11 -16.75 -18.65
C SER A 11 -1.89 -15.43 -18.79
N SER A 12 -2.40 -15.11 -19.98
CA SER A 12 -2.98 -13.79 -20.25
C SER A 12 -4.44 -13.63 -19.81
N THR A 13 -5.14 -14.73 -19.57
CA THR A 13 -6.55 -14.81 -19.18
C THR A 13 -6.79 -15.47 -17.81
N THR A 14 -5.77 -16.12 -17.23
CA THR A 14 -5.92 -16.84 -15.97
C THR A 14 -5.67 -15.89 -14.79
N ARG A 15 -6.70 -15.67 -13.97
CA ARG A 15 -6.68 -14.84 -12.76
C ARG A 15 -5.58 -15.33 -11.81
N ASP A 16 -4.66 -14.46 -11.38
CA ASP A 16 -3.55 -14.84 -10.46
C ASP A 16 -4.08 -15.02 -9.04
N PRO A 17 -4.11 -16.26 -8.53
CA PRO A 17 -4.67 -16.57 -7.22
C PRO A 17 -3.97 -15.89 -6.06
N PHE A 18 -2.65 -15.75 -6.16
CA PHE A 18 -1.85 -15.17 -5.11
C PHE A 18 -2.22 -13.70 -4.94
N LEU A 19 -2.35 -12.98 -6.05
CA LEU A 19 -2.73 -11.56 -6.06
C LEU A 19 -4.14 -11.35 -5.49
N ASP A 20 -5.10 -12.23 -5.77
CA ASP A 20 -6.44 -12.15 -5.18
C ASP A 20 -6.41 -12.31 -3.66
N VAL A 21 -5.70 -13.33 -3.18
CA VAL A 21 -5.59 -13.66 -1.76
C VAL A 21 -4.95 -12.52 -0.98
N ILE A 22 -3.80 -12.02 -1.43
CA ILE A 22 -3.11 -10.94 -0.70
C ILE A 22 -3.88 -9.64 -0.73
N ARG A 23 -4.65 -9.34 -1.79
CA ARG A 23 -5.55 -8.16 -1.79
C ARG A 23 -6.66 -8.28 -0.75
N ALA A 24 -7.27 -9.45 -0.62
CA ALA A 24 -8.31 -9.69 0.38
C ALA A 24 -7.74 -9.54 1.80
N PHE A 25 -6.59 -10.17 2.07
CA PHE A 25 -5.90 -10.02 3.35
C PHE A 25 -5.45 -8.58 3.62
N ALA A 26 -4.94 -7.86 2.61
CA ALA A 26 -4.56 -6.47 2.75
C ALA A 26 -5.75 -5.59 3.15
N MET A 27 -6.93 -5.81 2.59
CA MET A 27 -8.12 -5.04 2.96
C MET A 27 -8.50 -5.26 4.43
N ILE A 28 -8.49 -6.52 4.88
CA ILE A 28 -8.77 -6.87 6.26
C ILE A 28 -7.70 -6.29 7.19
N ALA A 29 -6.42 -6.41 6.82
CA ALA A 29 -5.29 -5.91 7.58
C ALA A 29 -5.35 -4.39 7.74
N VAL A 30 -5.57 -3.64 6.65
CA VAL A 30 -5.67 -2.18 6.69
C VAL A 30 -6.82 -1.73 7.59
N ILE A 31 -7.98 -2.37 7.49
CA ILE A 31 -9.11 -2.09 8.38
C ILE A 31 -8.70 -2.38 9.83
N ALA A 32 -8.23 -3.62 10.10
CA ALA A 32 -7.84 -4.03 11.44
C ALA A 32 -6.78 -3.08 12.04
N ASN A 33 -5.76 -2.73 11.28
CA ASN A 33 -4.68 -1.82 11.68
C ASN A 33 -5.27 -0.46 12.09
N HIS A 34 -6.03 0.22 11.21
CA HIS A 34 -6.59 1.54 11.51
C HIS A 34 -7.48 1.54 12.75
N TYR A 35 -8.28 0.50 12.98
CA TYR A 35 -9.13 0.40 14.16
C TYR A 35 -8.40 -0.10 15.41
N LEU A 36 -7.24 -0.76 15.27
CA LEU A 36 -6.46 -1.27 16.40
C LEU A 36 -5.61 -0.18 17.06
N TYR A 37 -5.02 0.73 16.28
CA TYR A 37 -4.14 1.77 16.83
C TYR A 37 -4.79 3.16 16.93
N THR A 38 -5.94 3.42 16.29
CA THR A 38 -6.60 4.73 16.38
C THR A 38 -7.63 4.72 17.50
N LEU A 39 -7.36 5.44 18.58
CA LEU A 39 -8.24 5.57 19.74
C LEU A 39 -8.89 6.95 19.78
N LEU A 40 -10.16 7.00 20.15
CA LEU A 40 -10.89 8.25 20.37
C LEU A 40 -10.84 8.61 21.85
N PHE A 41 -10.26 9.76 22.18
CA PHE A 41 -10.17 10.29 23.53
C PHE A 41 -10.81 11.67 23.63
N ARG A 42 -10.95 12.12 24.88
CA ARG A 42 -11.32 13.50 25.20
C ARG A 42 -10.13 14.14 25.91
N ASN A 43 -9.64 15.24 25.34
CA ASN A 43 -8.50 15.94 25.92
C ASN A 43 -8.90 16.71 27.21
N GLN A 44 -7.93 17.31 27.89
CA GLN A 44 -8.15 18.07 29.13
C GLN A 44 -9.09 19.28 28.94
N GLN A 45 -9.27 19.77 27.71
CA GLN A 45 -10.15 20.89 27.36
C GLN A 45 -11.57 20.41 27.00
N GLY A 46 -11.85 19.10 27.10
CA GLY A 46 -13.14 18.52 26.76
C GLY A 46 -13.37 18.34 25.25
N GLN A 47 -12.35 18.45 24.41
CA GLN A 47 -12.45 18.24 22.97
C GLN A 47 -12.15 16.79 22.61
N PHE A 48 -12.80 16.29 21.56
CA PHE A 48 -12.46 14.98 21.02
C PHE A 48 -11.12 15.02 20.28
N GLU A 49 -10.32 13.97 20.47
CA GLU A 49 -9.04 13.79 19.81
C GLU A 49 -8.84 12.33 19.38
N LEU A 50 -8.20 12.15 18.23
CA LEU A 50 -7.73 10.83 17.78
C LEU A 50 -6.27 10.66 18.22
N VAL A 51 -6.00 9.59 18.97
CA VAL A 51 -4.69 9.23 19.50
C VAL A 51 -4.20 7.98 18.80
N MET A 52 -3.01 8.05 18.22
CA MET A 52 -2.37 6.92 17.57
C MET A 52 -1.53 6.13 18.59
N LEU A 53 -2.00 4.94 18.96
CA LEU A 53 -1.39 4.09 19.99
C LEU A 53 0.09 3.81 19.72
N GLN A 54 0.46 3.65 18.45
CA GLN A 54 1.84 3.44 18.01
C GLN A 54 2.78 4.62 18.32
N GLU A 55 2.25 5.85 18.29
CA GLU A 55 2.99 7.08 18.61
C GLU A 55 3.00 7.36 20.13
N ASN A 56 2.15 6.65 20.89
CA ASN A 56 1.93 6.86 22.32
C ASN A 56 2.42 5.65 23.15
N GLY A 57 3.71 5.32 22.98
CA GLY A 57 4.40 4.33 23.82
C GLY A 57 4.13 2.86 23.49
N ASN A 58 3.32 2.57 22.47
CA ASN A 58 3.00 1.20 22.06
C ASN A 58 3.33 0.95 20.57
N PRO A 59 4.58 1.19 20.13
CA PRO A 59 4.97 1.12 18.72
C PRO A 59 4.78 -0.28 18.12
N TRP A 60 4.86 -1.32 18.93
CA TRP A 60 4.73 -2.72 18.52
C TRP A 60 3.38 -3.07 17.88
N VAL A 61 2.35 -2.24 18.09
CA VAL A 61 1.00 -2.49 17.56
C VAL A 61 0.96 -2.45 16.03
N SER A 62 1.84 -1.68 15.37
CA SER A 62 1.88 -1.60 13.89
C SER A 62 2.84 -2.60 13.22
N TRP A 63 3.74 -3.23 13.97
CA TRP A 63 4.72 -4.18 13.42
C TRP A 63 4.11 -5.40 12.73
N PRO A 64 3.05 -6.03 13.26
CA PRO A 64 2.38 -7.14 12.58
C PRO A 64 1.80 -6.76 11.21
N PHE A 65 1.60 -5.46 10.94
CA PHE A 65 0.95 -4.94 9.74
C PHE A 65 1.94 -4.35 8.71
N ILE A 66 3.26 -4.48 8.93
CA ILE A 66 4.31 -3.97 8.03
C ILE A 66 4.15 -4.33 6.55
N TRP A 67 3.46 -5.45 6.26
CA TRP A 67 3.27 -6.00 4.91
C TRP A 67 1.99 -5.52 4.22
N GLU A 68 1.07 -4.89 4.93
CA GLU A 68 -0.31 -4.66 4.45
C GLU A 68 -0.33 -3.74 3.22
N LEU A 69 0.50 -2.69 3.24
CA LEU A 69 0.56 -1.71 2.17
C LEU A 69 1.22 -2.34 0.93
N GLN A 70 2.23 -3.19 1.12
CA GLN A 70 2.85 -3.93 0.03
C GLN A 70 1.87 -4.93 -0.57
N ALA A 71 1.08 -5.60 0.27
CA ALA A 71 0.02 -6.51 -0.18
C ALA A 71 -1.13 -5.78 -0.90
N PHE A 72 -1.34 -4.50 -0.61
CA PHE A 72 -2.29 -3.64 -1.33
C PHE A 72 -1.74 -3.14 -2.67
N PHE A 73 -0.53 -2.56 -2.69
CA PHE A 73 0.05 -1.90 -3.85
C PHE A 73 0.68 -2.87 -4.87
N LEU A 74 1.29 -3.97 -4.45
CA LEU A 74 1.95 -4.92 -5.37
C LEU A 74 0.96 -5.54 -6.39
N PRO A 75 -0.22 -6.04 -5.99
CA PRO A 75 -1.23 -6.52 -6.94
C PRO A 75 -1.73 -5.42 -7.87
N ALA A 76 -1.96 -4.21 -7.33
CA ALA A 76 -2.40 -3.09 -8.13
C ALA A 76 -1.39 -2.77 -9.22
N ALA A 77 -0.09 -2.75 -8.89
CA ALA A 77 1.00 -2.53 -9.82
C ALA A 77 1.13 -3.65 -10.86
N ALA A 78 1.12 -4.92 -10.45
CA ALA A 78 1.26 -6.06 -11.36
C ALA A 78 0.14 -6.14 -12.41
N LEU A 79 -1.11 -5.91 -11.97
CA LEU A 79 -2.28 -5.87 -12.85
C LEU A 79 -2.28 -4.62 -13.75
N SER A 80 -1.79 -3.50 -13.23
CA SER A 80 -1.70 -2.24 -13.98
C SER A 80 -0.61 -2.31 -15.05
N TYR A 81 0.55 -2.89 -14.75
CA TYR A 81 1.63 -3.16 -15.71
C TYR A 81 1.14 -3.97 -16.89
N SER A 82 0.53 -5.13 -16.61
CA SER A 82 0.02 -6.05 -17.63
C SER A 82 -1.05 -5.39 -18.52
N ALA A 83 -1.94 -4.59 -17.93
CA ALA A 83 -3.00 -3.90 -18.66
C ALA A 83 -2.48 -2.70 -19.47
N ALA A 84 -1.56 -1.90 -18.91
CA ALA A 84 -0.99 -0.72 -19.56
C ALA A 84 -0.19 -1.07 -20.81
N LEU A 85 0.39 -2.28 -20.85
CA LEU A 85 1.12 -2.79 -22.01
C LEU A 85 0.23 -3.34 -23.12
N ARG A 86 -1.04 -3.68 -22.81
CA ARG A 86 -2.00 -4.29 -23.75
C ARG A 86 -3.04 -3.30 -24.29
N THR A 87 -3.12 -2.10 -23.73
CA THR A 87 -4.19 -1.15 -24.03
C THR A 87 -3.66 0.25 -24.32
N ASN A 88 -4.42 1.05 -25.05
CA ASN A 88 -4.08 2.45 -25.28
C ASN A 88 -4.04 3.21 -23.94
N TRP A 89 -3.09 4.13 -23.79
CA TRP A 89 -2.85 4.90 -22.57
C TRP A 89 -4.08 5.64 -22.05
N ARG A 90 -4.82 6.34 -22.93
CA ARG A 90 -6.01 7.10 -22.53
C ARG A 90 -7.11 6.18 -22.02
N VAL A 91 -7.32 5.06 -22.71
CA VAL A 91 -8.32 4.06 -22.34
C VAL A 91 -7.95 3.37 -21.02
N PHE A 92 -6.67 3.03 -20.84
CA PHE A 92 -6.15 2.45 -19.61
C PHE A 92 -6.38 3.38 -18.41
N ILE A 93 -5.92 4.64 -18.52
CA ILE A 93 -6.01 5.63 -17.45
C ILE A 93 -7.48 5.89 -17.12
N GLY A 94 -8.31 6.20 -18.11
CA GLY A 94 -9.73 6.50 -17.92
C GLY A 94 -10.46 5.37 -17.20
N ARG A 95 -10.35 4.12 -17.69
CA ARG A 95 -11.03 2.97 -17.07
C ARG A 95 -10.55 2.68 -15.65
N ARG A 96 -9.24 2.77 -15.40
CA ARG A 96 -8.66 2.45 -14.09
C ARG A 96 -8.96 3.53 -13.06
N VAL A 97 -8.77 4.80 -13.41
CA VAL A 97 -9.06 5.93 -12.51
C VAL A 97 -10.56 6.00 -12.22
N TRP A 98 -11.42 5.81 -13.22
CA TRP A 98 -12.87 5.74 -13.00
C TRP A 98 -13.24 4.65 -11.99
N ARG A 99 -12.76 3.42 -12.20
CA ARG A 99 -12.99 2.31 -11.26
C ARG A 99 -12.44 2.56 -9.86
N LEU A 100 -11.36 3.33 -9.73
CA LEU A 100 -10.80 3.69 -8.42
C LEU A 100 -11.62 4.77 -7.71
N LEU A 101 -12.14 5.77 -8.45
CA LEU A 101 -12.77 6.95 -7.86
C LEU A 101 -14.29 6.85 -7.71
N VAL A 102 -14.99 6.09 -8.57
CA VAL A 102 -16.46 5.94 -8.48
C VAL A 102 -16.94 5.47 -7.10
N PRO A 103 -16.33 4.46 -6.45
CA PRO A 103 -16.75 4.04 -5.12
C PRO A 103 -16.51 5.09 -4.03
N VAL A 104 -15.63 6.05 -4.29
CA VAL A 104 -15.27 7.11 -3.34
C VAL A 104 -16.34 8.19 -3.30
N VAL A 105 -17.09 8.40 -4.39
CA VAL A 105 -18.14 9.42 -4.48
C VAL A 105 -19.22 9.26 -3.39
N PRO A 106 -19.92 8.11 -3.25
CA PRO A 106 -20.93 7.96 -2.20
C PRO A 106 -20.34 8.05 -0.80
N LEU A 107 -19.10 7.58 -0.60
CA LEU A 107 -18.38 7.71 0.67
C LEU A 107 -18.18 9.19 1.01
N LEU A 108 -17.68 10.00 0.07
CA LEU A 108 -17.49 11.44 0.29
C LEU A 108 -18.80 12.17 0.57
N ILE A 109 -19.89 11.82 -0.13
CA ILE A 109 -21.22 12.36 0.17
C ILE A 109 -21.63 12.02 1.61
N GLY A 110 -21.48 10.77 2.02
CA GLY A 110 -21.76 10.34 3.40
C GLY A 110 -20.90 11.07 4.43
N LEU A 111 -19.61 11.26 4.15
CA LEU A 111 -18.69 12.01 5.03
C LEU A 111 -19.04 13.49 5.12
N ILE A 112 -19.48 14.12 4.02
CA ILE A 112 -19.97 15.50 4.05
C ILE A 112 -21.21 15.61 4.93
N LEU A 113 -22.18 14.70 4.76
CA LEU A 113 -23.39 14.67 5.59
C LEU A 113 -23.06 14.43 7.07
N LEU A 114 -22.13 13.51 7.36
CA LEU A 114 -21.65 13.23 8.71
C LEU A 114 -20.97 14.47 9.31
N GLN A 115 -20.13 15.15 8.54
CA GLN A 115 -19.46 16.38 9.00
C GLN A 115 -20.48 17.48 9.32
N VAL A 116 -21.46 17.70 8.44
CA VAL A 116 -22.50 18.73 8.65
C VAL A 116 -23.33 18.42 9.90
N THR A 117 -23.79 17.18 10.05
CA THR A 117 -24.63 16.79 11.19
C THR A 117 -23.87 16.82 12.52
N THR A 118 -22.64 16.29 12.56
CA THR A 118 -21.80 16.31 13.78
C THR A 118 -21.35 17.72 14.16
N SER A 119 -21.10 18.59 13.18
CA SER A 119 -20.83 20.02 13.42
C SER A 119 -22.05 20.74 13.96
N ALA A 120 -23.23 20.52 13.37
CA ALA A 120 -24.50 21.13 13.83
C ALA A 120 -24.89 20.65 15.24
N ALA A 121 -24.55 19.42 15.60
CA ALA A 121 -24.73 18.85 16.94
C ALA A 121 -23.71 19.38 17.98
N GLY A 122 -22.80 20.28 17.60
CA GLY A 122 -21.85 20.90 18.53
C GLY A 122 -20.70 19.99 18.96
N MET A 123 -20.40 18.92 18.21
CA MET A 123 -19.32 17.98 18.56
C MET A 123 -17.90 18.58 18.48
N GLY A 124 -17.78 19.80 17.95
CA GLY A 124 -16.52 20.51 17.83
C GLY A 124 -15.57 19.93 16.79
N LYS A 125 -14.42 20.58 16.62
CA LYS A 125 -13.36 20.12 15.71
C LYS A 125 -12.52 19.05 16.41
N CYS A 126 -11.99 18.12 15.64
CA CYS A 126 -11.04 17.14 16.14
C CYS A 126 -9.73 17.84 16.49
N ALA A 127 -9.30 17.75 17.75
CA ALA A 127 -8.11 18.48 18.21
C ALA A 127 -6.83 18.04 17.49
N SER A 128 -6.73 16.76 17.11
CA SER A 128 -5.58 16.22 16.39
C SER A 128 -5.60 16.46 14.87
N TRP A 129 -6.58 17.20 14.33
CA TRP A 129 -6.71 17.46 12.90
C TRP A 129 -6.81 18.95 12.55
N THR A 130 -5.97 19.41 11.62
CA THR A 130 -5.89 20.84 11.24
C THR A 130 -6.94 21.28 10.22
N THR A 131 -7.67 20.36 9.61
CA THR A 131 -8.63 20.63 8.52
C THR A 131 -10.01 21.09 9.01
N GLY A 132 -10.20 21.19 10.33
CA GLY A 132 -11.49 21.59 10.92
C GLY A 132 -12.59 20.54 10.88
N LEU A 133 -12.24 19.29 10.53
CA LEU A 133 -13.15 18.14 10.58
C LEU A 133 -13.46 17.74 12.02
N THR A 134 -14.63 17.16 12.27
CA THR A 134 -14.92 16.46 13.53
C THR A 134 -14.18 15.12 13.56
N CYS A 135 -13.92 14.54 14.74
CA CYS A 135 -13.22 13.25 14.79
C CYS A 135 -14.02 12.12 14.12
N ALA A 136 -15.35 12.21 14.12
CA ALA A 136 -16.24 11.29 13.41
C ALA A 136 -16.00 11.26 11.89
N THR A 137 -15.61 12.40 11.30
CA THR A 137 -15.26 12.50 9.88
C THR A 137 -13.77 12.27 9.63
N ALA A 138 -12.90 12.74 10.53
CA ALA A 138 -11.45 12.62 10.41
C ALA A 138 -10.97 11.16 10.43
N MET A 139 -11.60 10.32 11.25
CA MET A 139 -11.24 8.91 11.35
C MET A 139 -11.47 8.13 10.04
N PRO A 140 -12.66 8.16 9.40
CA PRO A 140 -12.89 7.44 8.14
C PRO A 140 -12.28 8.10 6.89
N ILE A 141 -11.93 9.39 6.93
CA ILE A 141 -11.24 10.04 5.80
C ILE A 141 -9.74 9.73 5.80
N SER A 142 -9.14 9.51 6.97
CA SER A 142 -7.70 9.27 7.12
C SER A 142 -7.17 8.16 6.21
N PRO A 143 -7.79 6.96 6.13
CA PRO A 143 -7.30 5.87 5.29
C PRO A 143 -7.31 6.21 3.79
N LEU A 144 -8.08 7.21 3.33
CA LEU A 144 -8.18 7.56 1.89
C LEU A 144 -6.89 8.16 1.33
N TRP A 145 -5.88 8.43 2.16
CA TRP A 145 -4.57 8.92 1.71
C TRP A 145 -3.94 8.01 0.63
N PHE A 146 -4.22 6.70 0.64
CA PHE A 146 -3.67 5.79 -0.38
C PHE A 146 -4.07 6.21 -1.80
N LEU A 147 -5.22 6.87 -2.00
CA LEU A 147 -5.66 7.36 -3.31
C LEU A 147 -4.71 8.42 -3.87
N MET A 148 -4.15 9.26 -2.99
CA MET A 148 -3.16 10.29 -3.35
C MET A 148 -1.87 9.68 -3.90
N VAL A 149 -1.61 8.41 -3.61
CA VAL A 149 -0.47 7.66 -4.15
C VAL A 149 -0.90 6.79 -5.33
N LEU A 150 -1.99 6.04 -5.17
CA LEU A 150 -2.44 5.05 -6.13
C LEU A 150 -2.89 5.68 -7.46
N VAL A 151 -3.56 6.83 -7.42
CA VAL A 151 -4.03 7.51 -8.64
C VAL A 151 -2.84 8.02 -9.46
N PRO A 152 -1.89 8.81 -8.93
CA PRO A 152 -0.70 9.21 -9.67
C PRO A 152 0.13 8.04 -10.21
N LEU A 153 0.35 6.99 -9.40
CA LEU A 153 1.06 5.80 -9.84
C LEU A 153 0.35 5.09 -10.99
N THR A 154 -0.98 4.98 -10.91
CA THR A 154 -1.80 4.41 -11.99
C THR A 154 -1.70 5.25 -13.26
N ILE A 155 -1.80 6.58 -13.16
CA ILE A 155 -1.67 7.50 -14.30
C ILE A 155 -0.27 7.39 -14.93
N ALA A 156 0.78 7.31 -14.11
CA ALA A 156 2.17 7.21 -14.56
C ALA A 156 2.54 5.81 -15.10
N THR A 157 1.77 4.78 -14.76
CA THR A 157 2.08 3.38 -15.08
C THR A 157 2.41 3.13 -16.55
N PRO A 158 1.71 3.70 -17.55
CA PRO A 158 2.03 3.40 -18.94
C PRO A 158 3.41 3.90 -19.38
N LEU A 159 3.87 5.03 -18.81
CA LEU A 159 5.23 5.55 -19.02
C LEU A 159 6.25 4.69 -18.27
N LEU A 160 6.00 4.44 -16.98
CA LEU A 160 6.87 3.64 -16.13
C LEU A 160 7.05 2.22 -16.68
N ALA A 161 5.99 1.60 -17.20
CA ALA A 161 6.02 0.26 -17.79
C ALA A 161 6.86 0.19 -19.06
N ARG A 162 6.82 1.24 -19.90
CA ARG A 162 7.69 1.32 -21.09
C ARG A 162 9.16 1.51 -20.70
N ALA A 163 9.44 2.40 -19.74
CA ALA A 163 10.79 2.58 -19.22
C ALA A 163 11.35 1.29 -18.59
N TRP A 164 10.50 0.58 -17.83
CA TRP A 164 10.83 -0.70 -17.20
C TRP A 164 11.22 -1.79 -18.20
N ARG A 165 10.59 -1.85 -19.38
CA ARG A 165 10.98 -2.82 -20.43
C ARG A 165 12.31 -2.49 -21.10
N GLY A 166 12.79 -1.26 -20.95
CA GLY A 166 14.05 -0.80 -21.50
C GLY A 166 15.24 -1.00 -20.55
N PRO A 167 16.32 -0.22 -20.74
CA PRO A 167 17.52 -0.31 -19.91
C PRO A 167 17.30 0.21 -18.47
N TRP A 168 16.19 0.90 -18.22
CA TRP A 168 15.94 1.62 -16.96
C TRP A 168 15.44 0.75 -15.82
N ARG A 169 15.16 -0.55 -16.05
CA ARG A 169 14.58 -1.46 -15.03
C ARG A 169 15.35 -1.53 -13.71
N ILE A 170 16.68 -1.41 -13.76
CA ILE A 170 17.55 -1.41 -12.57
C ILE A 170 17.73 0.01 -12.04
N VAL A 171 17.88 0.98 -12.95
CA VAL A 171 18.12 2.38 -12.60
C VAL A 171 16.95 2.98 -11.84
N MET A 172 15.69 2.68 -12.23
CA MET A 172 14.51 3.27 -11.61
C MET A 172 14.38 2.93 -10.11
N PRO A 173 14.46 1.66 -9.66
CA PRO A 173 14.50 1.34 -8.23
C PRO A 173 15.69 1.97 -7.51
N LEU A 174 16.89 1.98 -8.11
CA LEU A 174 18.08 2.56 -7.50
C LEU A 174 17.95 4.08 -7.31
N VAL A 175 17.34 4.79 -8.26
CA VAL A 175 17.05 6.22 -8.14
C VAL A 175 16.11 6.48 -6.97
N VAL A 176 15.09 5.64 -6.78
CA VAL A 176 14.18 5.79 -5.63
C VAL A 176 14.90 5.55 -4.31
N VAL A 177 15.72 4.50 -4.21
CA VAL A 177 16.54 4.25 -3.00
C VAL A 177 17.50 5.41 -2.73
N GLY A 178 18.20 5.89 -3.76
CA GLY A 178 19.09 7.04 -3.64
C GLY A 178 18.35 8.30 -3.19
N PHE A 179 17.16 8.54 -3.73
CA PHE A 179 16.32 9.66 -3.32
C PHE A 179 15.88 9.56 -1.85
N SER A 180 15.50 8.36 -1.38
CA SER A 180 15.19 8.12 0.02
C SER A 180 16.40 8.40 0.93
N LEU A 181 17.61 7.96 0.56
CA LEU A 181 18.82 8.23 1.33
C LEU A 181 19.17 9.72 1.40
N ILE A 182 19.01 10.46 0.29
CA ILE A 182 19.24 11.92 0.28
C ILE A 182 18.19 12.62 1.15
N SER A 183 16.93 12.16 1.10
CA SER A 183 15.87 12.69 1.95
C SER A 183 16.16 12.48 3.44
N ASP A 184 16.70 11.31 3.80
CA ASP A 184 17.12 11.02 5.18
C ASP A 184 18.25 11.94 5.63
N ALA A 185 19.28 12.11 4.81
CA ALA A 185 20.39 13.01 5.13
C ALA A 185 19.89 14.45 5.36
N ARG A 186 18.91 14.91 4.56
CA ARG A 186 18.28 16.22 4.74
C ARG A 186 17.44 16.28 6.01
N TRP A 187 16.64 15.25 6.29
CA TRP A 187 15.81 15.16 7.48
C TRP A 187 16.65 15.23 8.75
N ILE A 188 17.73 14.44 8.81
CA ILE A 188 18.63 14.37 9.95
C ILE A 188 19.37 15.69 10.15
N SER A 189 19.77 16.36 9.07
CA SER A 189 20.53 17.62 9.15
C SER A 189 19.68 18.87 9.39
N THR A 190 18.44 18.90 8.90
CA THR A 190 17.60 20.13 8.85
C THR A 190 16.24 20.00 9.52
N GLY A 191 15.85 18.79 9.94
CA GLY A 191 14.50 18.48 10.42
C GLY A 191 13.44 18.48 9.30
N SER A 192 13.82 18.73 8.05
CA SER A 192 12.92 18.82 6.90
C SER A 192 13.21 17.74 5.86
N THR A 193 12.17 17.25 5.19
CA THR A 193 12.34 16.28 4.11
C THR A 193 12.20 16.91 2.75
N ILE A 194 12.63 16.16 1.74
CA ILE A 194 12.40 16.58 0.36
C ILE A 194 10.90 16.45 0.09
N PRO A 195 10.23 17.50 -0.43
CA PRO A 195 8.87 17.40 -0.90
C PRO A 195 8.72 16.21 -1.86
N LEU A 196 7.60 15.48 -1.79
CA LEU A 196 7.29 14.29 -2.61
C LEU A 196 8.00 12.98 -2.19
N ASN A 197 8.87 12.99 -1.17
CA ASN A 197 9.44 11.75 -0.65
C ASN A 197 8.38 10.72 -0.28
N ASP A 198 7.25 11.19 0.24
CA ASP A 198 6.12 10.37 0.63
C ASP A 198 5.41 9.65 -0.54
N ILE A 199 5.67 10.04 -1.79
CA ILE A 199 5.18 9.36 -2.98
C ILE A 199 6.29 8.47 -3.57
N SER A 200 7.54 8.92 -3.48
CA SER A 200 8.68 8.26 -4.12
C SER A 200 8.88 6.82 -3.67
N VAL A 201 8.84 6.54 -2.37
CA VAL A 201 9.11 5.18 -1.86
C VAL A 201 8.09 4.15 -2.35
N TRP A 202 6.86 4.60 -2.66
CA TRP A 202 5.82 3.73 -3.20
C TRP A 202 6.12 3.27 -4.62
N LEU A 203 6.99 3.97 -5.34
CA LEU A 203 7.50 3.48 -6.62
C LEU A 203 8.27 2.16 -6.44
N LEU A 204 8.91 1.91 -5.29
CA LEU A 204 9.62 0.63 -5.05
C LEU A 204 8.66 -0.55 -5.06
N VAL A 205 7.54 -0.47 -4.34
CA VAL A 205 6.54 -1.54 -4.37
C VAL A 205 5.87 -1.62 -5.74
N TRP A 206 5.71 -0.49 -6.43
CA TRP A 206 5.16 -0.45 -7.79
C TRP A 206 6.06 -1.21 -8.77
N PHE A 207 7.37 -0.96 -8.71
CA PHE A 207 8.38 -1.69 -9.49
C PHE A 207 8.48 -3.16 -9.08
N ALA A 208 8.32 -3.48 -7.79
CA ALA A 208 8.22 -4.87 -7.35
C ALA A 208 7.02 -5.57 -7.98
N GLY A 209 5.88 -4.90 -8.14
CA GLY A 209 4.74 -5.41 -8.89
C GLY A 209 5.02 -5.64 -10.38
N PHE A 210 5.85 -4.78 -11.01
CA PHE A 210 6.28 -4.99 -12.40
C PHE A 210 7.18 -6.23 -12.49
N ALA A 211 8.16 -6.34 -11.60
CA ALA A 211 9.03 -7.52 -11.49
C ALA A 211 8.24 -8.80 -11.18
N TYR A 212 7.17 -8.72 -10.40
CA TYR A 212 6.25 -9.83 -10.15
C TYR A 212 5.53 -10.23 -11.44
N ALA A 213 4.96 -9.28 -12.18
CA ALA A 213 4.23 -9.53 -13.43
C ALA A 213 5.11 -10.14 -14.53
N GLU A 214 6.41 -9.83 -14.55
CA GLU A 214 7.39 -10.46 -15.44
C GLU A 214 7.89 -11.84 -14.96
N GLY A 215 7.47 -12.25 -13.76
CA GLY A 215 7.90 -13.49 -13.13
C GLY A 215 9.32 -13.45 -12.56
N THR A 216 9.98 -12.30 -12.53
CA THR A 216 11.34 -12.13 -11.98
C THR A 216 11.38 -12.51 -10.50
N LEU A 217 10.40 -12.06 -9.71
CA LEU A 217 10.31 -12.42 -8.29
C LEU A 217 10.01 -13.91 -8.08
N LEU A 218 9.35 -14.56 -9.05
CA LEU A 218 8.98 -15.98 -8.97
C LEU A 218 10.17 -16.92 -9.18
N ARG A 219 11.27 -16.44 -9.77
CA ARG A 219 12.49 -17.22 -10.01
C ARG A 219 13.36 -17.36 -8.76
N VAL A 220 13.10 -16.56 -7.73
CA VAL A 220 13.86 -16.56 -6.48
C VAL A 220 13.29 -17.62 -5.54
N ARG A 221 14.18 -18.42 -4.95
CA ARG A 221 13.78 -19.49 -4.01
C ARG A 221 13.23 -18.90 -2.71
N ALA A 222 12.20 -19.53 -2.14
CA ALA A 222 11.57 -19.10 -0.89
C ALA A 222 12.55 -18.91 0.28
N VAL A 223 13.61 -19.72 0.36
CA VAL A 223 14.66 -19.58 1.39
C VAL A 223 15.41 -18.25 1.30
N VAL A 224 15.61 -17.71 0.10
CA VAL A 224 16.26 -16.42 -0.10
C VAL A 224 15.33 -15.31 0.38
N TRP A 225 14.04 -15.41 0.09
CA TRP A 225 13.04 -14.47 0.61
C TRP A 225 13.02 -14.44 2.13
N TRP A 226 13.02 -15.60 2.80
CA TRP A 226 13.09 -15.66 4.26
C TRP A 226 14.38 -15.04 4.82
N ARG A 227 15.53 -15.23 4.17
CA ARG A 227 16.78 -14.56 4.57
C ARG A 227 16.68 -13.04 4.44
N ILE A 228 16.03 -12.54 3.39
CA ILE A 228 15.82 -11.10 3.21
C ILE A 228 14.85 -10.56 4.28
N VAL A 229 13.79 -11.29 4.62
CA VAL A 229 12.88 -10.91 5.72
C VAL A 229 13.66 -10.79 7.03
N VAL A 230 14.37 -11.84 7.43
CA VAL A 230 15.12 -11.84 8.70
C VAL A 230 16.20 -10.75 8.71
N GLY A 231 17.03 -10.69 7.66
CA GLY A 231 18.10 -9.70 7.56
C GLY A 231 17.57 -8.27 7.52
N GLY A 232 16.54 -8.01 6.71
CA GLY A 232 15.92 -6.70 6.60
C GLY A 232 15.25 -6.26 7.90
N SER A 233 14.52 -7.16 8.57
CA SER A 233 13.94 -6.88 9.89
C SER A 233 14.99 -6.59 10.95
N LEU A 234 16.13 -7.29 10.96
CA LEU A 234 17.24 -7.00 11.87
C LEU A 234 17.85 -5.61 11.61
N VAL A 235 18.01 -5.23 10.33
CA VAL A 235 18.49 -3.88 9.97
C VAL A 235 17.48 -2.82 10.37
N MET A 236 16.18 -3.05 10.15
CA MET A 236 15.10 -2.15 10.62
C MET A 236 15.15 -1.94 12.14
N VAL A 237 15.28 -3.03 12.91
CA VAL A 237 15.44 -2.94 14.37
C VAL A 237 16.69 -2.15 14.73
N GLY A 238 17.82 -2.40 14.05
CA GLY A 238 19.06 -1.64 14.24
C GLY A 238 18.89 -0.14 13.97
N MET A 239 18.20 0.22 12.88
CA MET A 239 17.88 1.60 12.52
C MET A 239 17.01 2.30 13.59
N VAL A 240 16.07 1.58 14.19
CA VAL A 240 15.25 2.09 15.30
C VAL A 240 16.08 2.24 16.59
N VAL A 241 16.86 1.22 16.96
CA VAL A 241 17.63 1.19 18.21
C VAL A 241 18.75 2.22 18.22
N VAL A 242 19.47 2.36 17.10
CA VAL A 242 20.55 3.36 16.95
C VAL A 242 19.98 4.75 16.68
N GLY A 243 18.73 4.84 16.21
CA GLY A 243 18.13 6.06 15.71
C GLY A 243 18.63 6.41 14.30
N PRO A 244 18.10 7.47 13.68
CA PRO A 244 17.13 8.43 14.22
C PRO A 244 15.66 8.01 14.01
N TYR A 245 15.39 6.78 13.58
CA TYR A 245 14.06 6.37 13.16
C TYR A 245 13.15 6.04 14.35
N PRO A 246 11.87 6.47 14.32
CA PRO A 246 10.93 6.13 15.37
C PRO A 246 10.62 4.61 15.37
N PRO A 247 10.25 4.04 16.53
CA PRO A 247 9.98 2.61 16.65
C PRO A 247 8.66 2.16 16.03
N TRP A 248 7.79 3.07 15.58
CA TRP A 248 6.53 2.71 14.93
C TRP A 248 6.66 2.74 13.40
N ILE A 249 5.99 1.80 12.74
CA ILE A 249 6.05 1.60 11.29
C ILE A 249 4.97 2.45 10.60
N GLY A 250 5.27 2.95 9.40
CA GLY A 250 4.27 3.63 8.55
C GLY A 250 4.05 5.13 8.81
N SER A 251 4.87 5.79 9.63
CA SER A 251 4.80 7.26 9.86
C SER A 251 5.89 8.06 9.14
N SER A 252 5.64 9.38 9.02
CA SER A 252 6.44 10.43 8.38
C SER A 252 7.93 10.45 8.75
N PRO A 253 8.84 10.89 7.86
CA PRO A 253 8.77 10.97 6.39
C PRO A 253 9.09 9.60 5.78
N ARG A 254 8.71 9.35 4.52
CA ARG A 254 9.04 8.07 3.86
C ARG A 254 10.52 7.92 3.49
N THR A 255 11.30 7.60 4.50
CA THR A 255 12.76 7.51 4.52
C THR A 255 13.28 6.21 3.92
N SER A 256 14.59 5.96 4.02
CA SER A 256 15.17 4.65 3.73
C SER A 256 14.55 3.53 4.58
N MET A 257 14.01 3.84 5.77
CA MET A 257 13.23 2.88 6.57
C MET A 257 12.00 2.37 5.80
N ALA A 258 11.24 3.26 5.16
CA ALA A 258 10.09 2.88 4.34
C ALA A 258 10.50 2.09 3.07
N ALA A 259 11.70 2.36 2.53
CA ALA A 259 12.26 1.56 1.44
C ALA A 259 12.57 0.13 1.92
N LEU A 260 13.10 0.00 3.14
CA LEU A 260 13.39 -1.29 3.76
C LEU A 260 12.10 -2.04 4.15
N GLU A 261 11.08 -1.35 4.64
CA GLU A 261 9.72 -1.89 4.85
C GLU A 261 9.17 -2.48 3.54
N CYS A 262 9.34 -1.80 2.41
CA CYS A 262 8.98 -2.33 1.09
C CYS A 262 9.72 -3.64 0.79
N VAL A 263 11.04 -3.69 1.01
CA VAL A 263 11.84 -4.89 0.77
C VAL A 263 11.38 -6.04 1.66
N VAL A 264 11.22 -5.80 2.96
CA VAL A 264 10.79 -6.80 3.94
C VAL A 264 9.36 -7.28 3.64
N GLY A 265 8.42 -6.35 3.42
CA GLY A 265 7.02 -6.66 3.14
C GLY A 265 6.84 -7.45 1.85
N VAL A 266 7.47 -7.05 0.74
CA VAL A 266 7.43 -7.81 -0.52
C VAL A 266 8.08 -9.18 -0.35
N SER A 267 9.23 -9.25 0.34
CA SER A 267 9.92 -10.53 0.58
C SER A 267 9.08 -11.47 1.43
N LEU A 268 8.37 -10.95 2.44
CA LEU A 268 7.46 -11.73 3.27
C LEU A 268 6.31 -12.32 2.45
N LEU A 269 5.68 -11.50 1.61
CA LEU A 269 4.62 -11.97 0.71
C LEU A 269 5.13 -13.04 -0.26
N MET A 270 6.34 -12.86 -0.81
CA MET A 270 6.96 -13.83 -1.70
C MET A 270 7.35 -15.13 -0.99
N ALA A 271 7.86 -15.05 0.24
CA ALA A 271 8.17 -16.21 1.09
C ALA A 271 6.90 -17.01 1.43
N LEU A 272 5.79 -16.29 1.67
CA LEU A 272 4.47 -16.86 2.00
C LEU A 272 3.63 -17.24 0.77
N ARG A 273 4.13 -17.05 -0.47
CA ARG A 273 3.34 -17.31 -1.68
C ARG A 273 2.77 -18.72 -1.74
N SER A 274 3.60 -19.75 -1.52
CA SER A 274 3.15 -21.14 -1.54
C SER A 274 2.07 -21.45 -0.49
N PRO A 275 2.24 -21.12 0.81
CA PRO A 275 1.18 -21.35 1.79
C PRO A 275 -0.07 -20.53 1.51
N LEU A 276 0.05 -19.27 1.05
CA LEU A 276 -1.11 -18.44 0.70
C LEU A 276 -1.92 -19.02 -0.45
N CYS A 277 -1.26 -19.56 -1.49
CA CYS A 277 -1.95 -20.27 -2.57
C CYS A 277 -2.69 -21.52 -2.07
N ARG A 278 -2.13 -22.26 -1.09
CA ARG A 278 -2.79 -23.44 -0.49
C ARG A 278 -4.00 -23.06 0.37
N ILE A 279 -3.95 -21.91 1.06
CA ILE A 279 -5.06 -21.42 1.88
C ILE A 279 -6.30 -21.14 1.01
N ARG A 280 -6.11 -20.60 -0.19
CA ARG A 280 -7.19 -20.38 -1.15
C ARG A 280 -7.92 -21.66 -1.55
N ASP A 281 -7.20 -22.78 -1.66
CA ASP A 281 -7.81 -24.06 -2.06
C ASP A 281 -8.80 -24.60 -1.00
N ARG A 282 -8.89 -23.95 0.18
CA ARG A 282 -9.96 -24.17 1.14
C ARG A 282 -11.24 -23.48 0.66
N LYS A 283 -12.31 -24.28 0.47
CA LYS A 283 -13.62 -23.83 -0.03
C LYS A 283 -14.15 -22.53 0.60
N PHE A 284 -13.96 -22.34 1.90
CA PHE A 284 -14.39 -21.15 2.63
C PHE A 284 -13.67 -19.87 2.16
N VAL A 285 -12.35 -19.96 1.94
CA VAL A 285 -11.56 -18.80 1.48
C VAL A 285 -11.87 -18.49 0.03
N ASP A 286 -12.04 -19.51 -0.83
CA ASP A 286 -12.49 -19.31 -2.21
C ASP A 286 -13.87 -18.61 -2.25
N LEU A 287 -14.80 -19.02 -1.37
CA LEU A 287 -16.11 -18.37 -1.22
C LEU A 287 -16.00 -16.92 -0.76
N CYS A 288 -15.19 -16.60 0.25
CA CYS A 288 -14.99 -15.23 0.71
C CYS A 288 -14.30 -14.36 -0.36
N VAL A 289 -13.27 -14.88 -1.02
CA VAL A 289 -12.55 -14.16 -2.09
C VAL A 289 -13.44 -13.93 -3.30
N ARG A 290 -14.29 -14.88 -3.67
CA ARG A 290 -15.29 -14.70 -4.73
C ARG A 290 -16.41 -13.78 -4.32
N GLN A 291 -16.92 -13.86 -3.09
CA GLN A 291 -17.99 -12.95 -2.65
C GLN A 291 -17.48 -11.51 -2.53
N VAL A 292 -16.30 -11.28 -1.98
CA VAL A 292 -15.67 -9.95 -1.96
C VAL A 292 -15.30 -9.54 -3.38
N GLY A 293 -14.70 -10.44 -4.17
CA GLY A 293 -14.30 -10.16 -5.55
C GLY A 293 -15.46 -9.84 -6.49
N ASP A 294 -16.55 -10.58 -6.44
CA ASP A 294 -17.66 -10.51 -7.39
C ASP A 294 -18.77 -9.56 -6.92
N ARG A 295 -19.01 -9.39 -5.60
CA ARG A 295 -20.01 -8.42 -5.10
C ARG A 295 -19.43 -7.03 -4.88
N VAL A 296 -18.17 -6.90 -4.44
CA VAL A 296 -17.53 -5.59 -4.43
C VAL A 296 -17.30 -5.17 -5.86
N MET A 297 -16.72 -5.99 -6.75
CA MET A 297 -16.51 -5.58 -8.16
C MET A 297 -17.77 -5.60 -9.06
N GLY A 298 -18.90 -6.13 -8.61
CA GLY A 298 -20.18 -6.02 -9.32
C GLY A 298 -20.71 -4.59 -9.36
N VAL A 299 -20.34 -3.75 -8.38
CA VAL A 299 -20.57 -2.28 -8.41
C VAL A 299 -19.60 -1.59 -9.40
N PHE A 300 -18.64 -2.33 -9.99
CA PHE A 300 -17.57 -1.83 -10.85
C PHE A 300 -17.66 -2.38 -12.30
N LEU A 301 -18.81 -2.92 -12.68
CA LEU A 301 -19.16 -3.24 -14.07
C LEU A 301 -20.00 -2.13 -14.69
#